data_AF-A0A938M2A6-F1
#
_entry.id   AF-A0A938M2A6-F1
#
_cell.length_a   1.000
_cell.length_b   1.000
_cell.length_c   1.000
_cell.angle_alpha   90.00
_cell.angle_beta   90.00
_cell.angle_gamma   90.00
#
_symmetry.space_group_name_H-M   'P 1'
#
loop_
_entity.id
_entity.type
_entity.pdbx_description
1 polymer ?
#
loop_
_entity_poly.entity_id
_entity_poly.type
_entity_poly.pdbx_seq_one_letter_code
_entity_poly.pdbx_strand_id
1 'polypeptide(L)'
;MSRTSFTAAILAALFSLPAFALDLIYTAPPLTEVQRERLVKNLDRRWENLQKKSPNMGVREMFGFSLDSAEADYRLDRIDGALALAEQMQDLDPTSRTYGNFRWYWGAERPEDLNAVQFSMQDAALLWMRHRDRLPADARQRLERLIKFSVEGIRRHNVRESYTNIFLMKTWNCVALGESTGRPDLAREGYAMMDAWLLYTWENGIHEYISPTYYGTDVDSLVLIAKFSQNERPRKQAEAALKLFWTDIAANWFEPCLRLGGAHSRDYDYLTGHGYLDTHLQFAGWLETKPEWTPQHFAALTGWKPSAEFRTLALERLPRMVR
;
A
#
# COMPACT_ATOMS: atom_id res chain seq x y z
N MET A 1 37.66 24.14 64.25
CA MET A 1 36.77 23.11 64.83
C MET A 1 35.80 22.71 63.73
N SER A 2 36.07 21.64 62.99
CA SER A 2 35.35 20.34 63.04
C SER A 2 33.83 20.52 62.88
N ARG A 3 33.12 19.94 61.89
CA ARG A 3 33.06 18.53 61.48
C ARG A 3 32.24 18.36 60.17
N THR A 4 32.72 17.46 59.30
CA THR A 4 32.00 16.44 58.48
C THR A 4 30.78 16.82 57.63
N SER A 5 30.85 16.77 56.30
CA SER A 5 30.74 15.60 55.39
C SER A 5 29.31 15.34 54.90
N PHE A 6 29.03 15.67 53.64
CA PHE A 6 28.17 14.86 52.76
C PHE A 6 28.59 15.06 51.29
N THR A 7 29.48 14.18 50.85
CA THR A 7 29.78 13.83 49.47
C THR A 7 28.63 12.98 48.91
N ALA A 8 28.06 13.35 47.77
CA ALA A 8 27.51 12.40 46.80
C ALA A 8 27.36 13.05 45.41
N ALA A 9 28.35 12.74 44.57
CA ALA A 9 28.34 12.70 43.11
C ALA A 9 27.01 12.95 42.38
N ILE A 10 26.95 14.03 41.60
CA ILE A 10 26.08 14.09 40.41
C ILE A 10 26.90 13.50 39.26
N LEU A 11 26.86 12.18 39.18
CA LEU A 11 27.42 11.38 38.10
C LEU A 11 26.32 11.16 37.06
N ALA A 12 26.63 11.56 35.82
CA ALA A 12 26.02 11.17 34.55
C ALA A 12 24.82 10.21 34.61
N ALA A 13 23.61 10.75 34.48
CA ALA A 13 22.49 10.03 33.89
C ALA A 13 22.40 10.43 32.41
N LEU A 14 23.31 9.89 31.61
CA LEU A 14 23.00 9.61 30.21
C LEU A 14 21.78 8.69 30.26
N PHE A 15 20.60 9.24 29.96
CA PHE A 15 19.44 8.43 29.68
C PHE A 15 19.75 7.60 28.44
N SER A 16 20.32 6.42 28.66
CA SER A 16 20.16 5.27 27.80
C SER A 16 18.66 5.00 27.72
N LEU A 17 18.01 5.66 26.76
CA LEU A 17 16.68 5.26 26.32
C LEU A 17 16.78 3.76 25.96
N PRO A 18 16.03 2.89 26.64
CA PRO A 18 15.98 1.51 26.21
C PRO A 18 15.43 1.53 24.78
N ALA A 19 16.13 0.85 23.88
CA ALA A 19 15.59 0.45 22.60
C ALA A 19 14.39 -0.46 22.89
N PHE A 20 13.23 0.14 23.15
CA PHE A 20 11.97 -0.52 22.92
C PHE A 20 11.93 -0.72 21.41
N ALA A 21 12.37 -1.90 21.01
CA ALA A 21 11.92 -2.51 19.77
C ALA A 21 10.42 -2.25 19.70
N LEU A 22 10.04 -1.40 18.77
CA LEU A 22 8.67 -1.26 18.28
C LEU A 22 8.31 -2.61 17.66
N ASP A 23 8.01 -3.61 18.50
CA ASP A 23 7.31 -4.83 18.12
C ASP A 23 5.82 -4.51 17.95
N LEU A 24 5.52 -3.42 17.24
CA LEU A 24 4.24 -3.24 16.58
C LEU A 24 4.31 -3.98 15.24
N ILE A 25 4.57 -5.28 15.32
CA ILE A 25 4.29 -6.17 14.20
C ILE A 25 2.78 -6.42 14.27
N TYR A 26 2.01 -5.51 13.68
CA TYR A 26 0.70 -5.91 13.18
C TYR A 26 0.98 -6.98 12.11
N THR A 27 0.91 -8.25 12.50
CA THR A 27 0.81 -9.34 11.57
C THR A 27 -0.63 -9.33 11.08
N ALA A 28 -0.83 -9.01 9.79
CA ALA A 28 -1.98 -9.58 9.10
C ALA A 28 -2.00 -11.09 9.45
N PRO A 29 -3.17 -11.68 9.74
CA PRO A 29 -3.24 -13.09 10.13
C PRO A 29 -2.47 -13.92 9.11
N PRO A 30 -1.71 -14.95 9.57
CA PRO A 30 -0.98 -15.80 8.65
C PRO A 30 -1.94 -16.37 7.61
N LEU A 31 -1.42 -16.57 6.39
CA LEU A 31 -2.20 -17.18 5.31
C LEU A 31 -2.84 -18.49 5.80
N THR A 32 -4.11 -18.70 5.48
CA THR A 32 -4.73 -20.02 5.68
C THR A 32 -4.03 -21.04 4.79
N GLU A 33 -4.10 -22.33 5.14
CA GLU A 33 -3.44 -23.38 4.36
C GLU A 33 -3.85 -23.35 2.88
N VAL A 34 -5.16 -23.19 2.61
CA VAL A 34 -5.70 -23.08 1.24
C VAL A 34 -5.16 -21.86 0.51
N GLN A 35 -5.03 -20.71 1.19
CA GLN A 35 -4.43 -19.52 0.60
C GLN A 35 -2.96 -19.73 0.27
N ARG A 36 -2.22 -20.38 1.19
CA ARG A 36 -0.80 -20.68 1.02
C ARG A 36 -0.55 -21.65 -0.13
N GLU A 37 -1.28 -22.76 -0.22
CA GLU A 37 -1.15 -23.76 -1.29
C GLU A 37 -1.34 -23.14 -2.68
N ARG A 38 -2.36 -22.28 -2.82
CA ARG A 38 -2.66 -21.59 -4.08
C ARG A 38 -1.60 -20.56 -4.42
N LEU A 39 -1.13 -19.82 -3.43
CA LEU A 39 -0.06 -18.84 -3.61
C LEU A 39 1.21 -19.53 -4.09
N VAL A 40 1.63 -20.60 -3.43
CA VAL A 40 2.78 -21.44 -3.79
C VAL A 40 2.68 -21.94 -5.23
N LYS A 41 1.54 -22.51 -5.63
CA LYS A 41 1.33 -22.99 -7.01
C LYS A 41 1.43 -21.87 -8.04
N ASN A 42 0.98 -20.66 -7.69
CA ASN A 42 1.09 -19.49 -8.58
C ASN A 42 2.51 -18.92 -8.66
N LEU A 43 3.29 -18.98 -7.57
CA LEU A 43 4.64 -18.44 -7.49
C LEU A 43 5.60 -19.12 -8.47
N ASP A 44 5.53 -20.44 -8.63
CA ASP A 44 6.40 -21.16 -9.58
C ASP A 44 6.18 -20.69 -11.02
N ARG A 45 4.92 -20.62 -11.46
CA ARG A 45 4.55 -20.11 -12.78
C ARG A 45 4.97 -18.66 -12.98
N ARG A 46 4.83 -17.81 -11.95
CA ARG A 46 5.25 -16.41 -12.02
C ARG A 46 6.76 -16.30 -12.18
N TRP A 47 7.52 -17.09 -11.43
CA TRP A 47 8.97 -17.13 -11.57
C TRP A 47 9.39 -17.53 -12.99
N GLU A 48 8.81 -18.59 -13.55
CA GLU A 48 9.08 -19.00 -14.94
C GLU A 48 8.75 -17.89 -15.94
N ASN A 49 7.65 -17.16 -15.74
CA ASN A 49 7.28 -16.03 -16.60
C ASN A 49 8.27 -14.87 -16.50
N LEU A 50 8.77 -14.55 -15.30
CA LEU A 50 9.79 -13.52 -15.11
C LEU A 50 11.08 -13.85 -15.89
N GLN A 51 11.43 -15.14 -16.00
CA GLN A 51 12.62 -15.56 -16.77
C GLN A 51 12.48 -15.34 -18.27
N LYS A 52 11.24 -15.32 -18.81
CA LYS A 52 10.99 -15.10 -20.24
C LYS A 52 11.29 -13.68 -20.69
N LYS A 53 11.27 -12.70 -19.77
CA LYS A 53 11.51 -11.28 -20.06
C LYS A 53 10.68 -10.76 -21.23
N SER A 54 9.39 -11.13 -21.25
CA SER A 54 8.47 -10.68 -22.29
C SER A 54 8.45 -9.15 -22.35
N PRO A 55 8.34 -8.52 -23.53
CA PRO A 55 8.26 -7.06 -23.65
C PRO A 55 7.17 -6.44 -22.76
N ASN A 56 6.09 -7.16 -22.48
CA ASN A 56 4.95 -6.70 -21.66
C ASN A 56 5.07 -7.07 -20.17
N MET A 57 6.17 -7.69 -19.74
CA MET A 57 6.41 -7.99 -18.34
C MET A 57 6.54 -6.69 -17.55
N GLY A 58 5.65 -6.47 -16.59
CA GLY A 58 5.59 -5.23 -15.82
C GLY A 58 6.49 -5.26 -14.59
N VAL A 59 7.09 -4.12 -14.24
CA VAL A 59 7.97 -4.02 -13.04
C VAL A 59 7.26 -4.43 -11.74
N ARG A 60 5.95 -4.18 -11.65
CA ARG A 60 5.10 -4.55 -10.51
C ARG A 60 5.11 -6.06 -10.26
N GLU A 61 5.25 -6.87 -11.30
CA GLU A 61 5.24 -8.33 -11.17
C GLU A 61 6.42 -8.84 -10.32
N MET A 62 7.57 -8.17 -10.39
CA MET A 62 8.78 -8.51 -9.61
C MET A 62 8.61 -8.21 -8.13
N PHE A 63 8.07 -7.03 -7.81
CA PHE A 63 7.84 -6.63 -6.41
C PHE A 63 6.72 -7.46 -5.79
N GLY A 64 5.60 -7.63 -6.49
CA GLY A 64 4.52 -8.49 -6.04
C GLY A 64 4.96 -9.96 -5.90
N PHE A 65 5.83 -10.46 -6.78
CA PHE A 65 6.38 -11.83 -6.65
C PHE A 65 7.23 -11.94 -5.40
N SER A 66 8.08 -10.95 -5.16
CA SER A 66 8.98 -10.90 -4.01
C SER A 66 8.22 -10.84 -2.69
N LEU A 67 7.18 -10.01 -2.61
CA LEU A 67 6.29 -9.91 -1.46
C LEU A 67 5.57 -11.23 -1.20
N ASP A 68 4.91 -11.78 -2.22
CA ASP A 68 4.16 -13.03 -2.10
C ASP A 68 5.05 -14.22 -1.73
N SER A 69 6.28 -14.29 -2.26
CA SER A 69 7.28 -15.29 -1.87
C SER A 69 7.67 -15.18 -0.40
N ALA A 70 7.89 -13.96 0.09
CA ALA A 70 8.24 -13.74 1.49
C ALA A 70 7.07 -14.06 2.45
N GLU A 71 5.84 -13.75 2.05
CA GLU A 71 4.62 -14.00 2.82
C GLU A 71 4.27 -15.50 2.87
N ALA A 72 4.53 -16.24 1.79
CA ALA A 72 4.35 -17.69 1.75
C ALA A 72 5.49 -18.48 2.41
N ASP A 73 6.60 -17.81 2.76
CA ASP A 73 7.87 -18.44 3.11
C ASP A 73 8.30 -19.47 2.04
N TYR A 74 8.24 -19.04 0.78
CA TYR A 74 8.45 -19.92 -0.38
C TYR A 74 9.21 -19.19 -1.50
N ARG A 75 10.19 -19.86 -2.11
CA ARG A 75 11.08 -19.30 -3.15
C ARG A 75 11.85 -18.05 -2.70
N LEU A 76 12.22 -17.97 -1.42
CA LEU A 76 13.06 -16.89 -0.90
C LEU A 76 14.38 -16.75 -1.69
N ASP A 77 14.92 -17.88 -2.15
CA ASP A 77 16.10 -17.99 -3.01
C ASP A 77 15.94 -17.31 -4.39
N ARG A 78 14.71 -16.99 -4.81
CA ARG A 78 14.40 -16.34 -6.09
C ARG A 78 14.14 -14.84 -5.98
N ILE A 79 13.97 -14.32 -4.77
CA ILE A 79 13.68 -12.90 -4.54
C ILE A 79 14.79 -12.02 -5.09
N ASP A 80 16.06 -12.34 -4.84
CA ASP A 80 17.18 -11.53 -5.39
C ASP A 80 17.12 -11.46 -6.92
N GLY A 81 16.84 -12.58 -7.59
CA GLY A 81 16.73 -12.62 -9.04
C GLY A 81 15.56 -11.78 -9.58
N ALA A 82 14.41 -11.78 -8.90
CA ALA A 82 13.28 -10.92 -9.27
C ALA A 82 13.62 -9.42 -9.08
N LEU A 83 14.23 -9.07 -7.94
CA LEU A 83 14.66 -7.71 -7.65
C LEU A 83 15.78 -7.25 -8.61
N ALA A 84 16.64 -8.16 -9.08
CA ALA A 84 17.67 -7.86 -10.08
C ALA A 84 17.08 -7.52 -11.44
N LEU A 85 15.91 -8.08 -11.80
CA LEU A 85 15.16 -7.64 -12.98
C LEU A 85 14.57 -6.25 -12.77
N ALA A 86 13.99 -5.97 -11.59
CA ALA A 86 13.46 -4.65 -11.27
C ALA A 86 14.55 -3.57 -11.28
N GLU A 87 15.76 -3.87 -10.77
CA GLU A 87 16.90 -2.94 -10.77
C GLU A 87 17.33 -2.57 -12.20
N GLN A 88 17.27 -3.50 -13.15
CA GLN A 88 17.50 -3.22 -14.58
C GLN A 88 16.42 -2.34 -15.21
N MET A 89 15.24 -2.23 -14.59
CA MET A 89 14.15 -1.39 -15.05
C MET A 89 14.16 0.00 -14.40
N GLN A 90 14.99 0.21 -13.38
CA GLN A 90 15.11 1.49 -12.68
C GLN A 90 16.01 2.46 -13.45
N ASP A 91 15.56 3.70 -13.59
CA ASP A 91 16.37 4.77 -14.14
C ASP A 91 17.35 5.29 -13.08
N LEU A 92 18.63 5.06 -13.31
CA LEU A 92 19.73 5.44 -12.42
C LEU A 92 20.59 6.56 -12.99
N ASP A 93 20.19 7.21 -14.08
CA ASP A 93 20.88 8.40 -14.58
C ASP A 93 20.50 9.62 -13.71
N PRO A 94 21.44 10.18 -12.92
CA PRO A 94 21.14 11.28 -12.01
C PRO A 94 20.68 12.57 -12.72
N THR A 95 21.00 12.70 -14.01
CA THR A 95 20.59 13.83 -14.86
C THR A 95 19.21 13.63 -15.49
N SER A 96 18.70 12.40 -15.49
CA SER A 96 17.39 12.09 -16.03
C SER A 96 16.28 12.71 -15.21
N ARG A 97 15.22 13.18 -15.90
CA ARG A 97 13.99 13.66 -15.25
C ARG A 97 13.27 12.56 -14.49
N THR A 98 13.48 11.31 -14.88
CA THR A 98 12.83 10.13 -14.30
C THR A 98 13.73 9.34 -13.35
N TYR A 99 14.86 9.91 -12.93
CA TYR A 99 15.78 9.31 -11.96
C TYR A 99 15.05 8.73 -10.74
N GLY A 100 15.35 7.47 -10.43
CA GLY A 100 14.73 6.70 -9.36
C GLY A 100 13.41 6.03 -9.72
N ASN A 101 12.81 6.35 -10.87
CA ASN A 101 11.58 5.72 -11.36
C ASN A 101 11.87 4.47 -12.18
N PHE A 102 10.81 3.77 -12.61
CA PHE A 102 10.91 2.51 -13.35
C PHE A 102 10.28 2.61 -14.72
N ARG A 103 10.84 1.87 -15.67
CA ARG A 103 10.13 1.47 -16.88
C ARG A 103 8.90 0.66 -16.46
N TRP A 104 7.75 0.94 -17.07
CA TRP A 104 6.53 0.20 -16.74
C TRP A 104 6.64 -1.26 -17.18
N TYR A 105 7.13 -1.46 -18.40
CA TYR A 105 7.27 -2.75 -19.06
C TYR A 105 8.72 -3.01 -19.46
N TRP A 106 9.12 -4.28 -19.50
CA TRP A 106 10.48 -4.70 -19.83
C TRP A 106 10.96 -4.19 -21.19
N GLY A 107 10.07 -4.18 -22.19
CA GLY A 107 10.36 -3.74 -23.55
C GLY A 107 10.38 -2.22 -23.73
N ALA A 108 9.99 -1.43 -22.72
CA ALA A 108 10.07 0.02 -22.80
C ALA A 108 11.55 0.47 -22.79
N GLU A 109 11.86 1.58 -23.47
CA GLU A 109 13.23 2.11 -23.50
C GLU A 109 13.54 2.95 -22.26
N ARG A 110 12.54 3.65 -21.72
CA ARG A 110 12.67 4.59 -20.60
C ARG A 110 11.38 4.65 -19.77
N PRO A 111 11.40 5.20 -18.55
CA PRO A 111 10.17 5.49 -17.81
C PRO A 111 9.32 6.53 -18.55
N GLU A 112 8.07 6.18 -18.84
CA GLU A 112 7.11 7.07 -19.51
C GLU A 112 5.96 7.49 -18.58
N ASP A 113 5.54 6.59 -17.67
CA ASP A 113 4.57 6.84 -16.62
C ASP A 113 5.26 6.83 -15.25
N LEU A 114 5.21 7.98 -14.56
CA LEU A 114 5.83 8.13 -13.24
C LEU A 114 5.08 7.40 -12.12
N ASN A 115 3.89 6.86 -12.38
CA ASN A 115 3.15 6.03 -11.45
C ASN A 115 3.90 4.72 -11.13
N ALA A 116 4.85 4.27 -11.97
CA ALA A 116 5.51 2.97 -11.82
C ALA A 116 6.19 2.84 -10.45
N VAL A 117 6.93 3.88 -10.04
CA VAL A 117 7.57 3.93 -8.71
C VAL A 117 6.57 3.81 -7.57
N GLN A 118 5.35 4.35 -7.73
CA GLN A 118 4.36 4.32 -6.66
C GLN A 118 3.82 2.90 -6.45
N PHE A 119 3.46 2.21 -7.52
CA PHE A 119 3.01 0.83 -7.43
C PHE A 119 4.14 -0.12 -6.98
N SER A 120 5.35 0.06 -7.49
CA SER A 120 6.51 -0.75 -7.09
C SER A 120 6.85 -0.59 -5.61
N MET A 121 6.84 0.65 -5.11
CA MET A 121 7.19 0.93 -3.72
C MET A 121 6.10 0.56 -2.73
N GLN A 122 4.85 0.45 -3.17
CA GLN A 122 3.76 -0.02 -2.34
C GLN A 122 4.04 -1.45 -1.84
N ASP A 123 4.43 -2.35 -2.74
CA ASP A 123 4.85 -3.73 -2.41
C ASP A 123 6.22 -3.77 -1.72
N ALA A 124 7.19 -2.96 -2.19
CA ALA A 124 8.54 -2.96 -1.64
C ALA A 124 8.57 -2.50 -0.17
N ALA A 125 7.72 -1.52 0.20
CA ALA A 125 7.59 -1.05 1.58
C ALA A 125 7.10 -2.18 2.49
N LEU A 126 6.09 -2.94 2.07
CA LEU A 126 5.59 -4.11 2.82
C LEU A 126 6.67 -5.20 2.94
N LEU A 127 7.35 -5.51 1.84
CA LEU A 127 8.45 -6.47 1.82
C LEU A 127 9.55 -6.10 2.81
N TRP A 128 9.95 -4.82 2.83
CA TRP A 128 10.97 -4.32 3.75
C TRP A 128 10.50 -4.32 5.21
N MET A 129 9.30 -3.81 5.47
CA MET A 129 8.75 -3.69 6.82
C MET A 129 8.54 -5.04 7.49
N ARG A 130 8.06 -6.03 6.74
CA ARG A 130 7.57 -7.29 7.29
C ARG A 130 8.59 -8.42 7.20
N HIS A 131 9.50 -8.37 6.22
CA HIS A 131 10.28 -9.56 5.85
C HIS A 131 11.78 -9.34 5.69
N ARG A 132 12.29 -8.10 5.79
CA ARG A 132 13.72 -7.79 5.54
C ARG A 132 14.72 -8.69 6.27
N ASP A 133 14.38 -9.14 7.48
CA ASP A 133 15.27 -9.94 8.32
C ASP A 133 15.26 -11.43 7.96
N ARG A 134 14.28 -11.87 7.15
CA ARG A 134 14.20 -13.22 6.58
C ARG A 134 14.70 -13.29 5.14
N LEU A 135 14.94 -12.15 4.48
CA LEU A 135 15.44 -12.14 3.12
C LEU A 135 16.90 -12.63 3.06
N PRO A 136 17.28 -13.37 2.00
CA PRO A 136 18.69 -13.60 1.70
C PRO A 136 19.47 -12.28 1.66
N ALA A 137 20.73 -12.31 2.07
CA ALA A 137 21.55 -11.10 2.22
C ALA A 137 21.60 -10.24 0.93
N ASP A 138 21.79 -10.88 -0.22
CA ASP A 138 21.84 -10.18 -1.52
C ASP A 138 20.50 -9.53 -1.86
N ALA A 139 19.38 -10.26 -1.65
CA ALA A 139 18.03 -9.75 -1.87
C ALA A 139 17.74 -8.53 -0.96
N ARG A 140 18.12 -8.61 0.32
CA ARG A 140 17.95 -7.51 1.28
C ARG A 140 18.74 -6.27 0.85
N GLN A 141 20.02 -6.43 0.49
CA GLN A 141 20.85 -5.33 0.03
C GLN A 141 20.33 -4.72 -1.27
N ARG A 142 19.82 -5.54 -2.20
CA ARG A 142 19.25 -5.05 -3.44
C ARG A 142 17.95 -4.29 -3.21
N LEU A 143 17.07 -4.81 -2.35
CA LEU A 143 15.85 -4.12 -1.96
C LEU A 143 16.16 -2.74 -1.33
N GLU A 144 17.16 -2.66 -0.46
CA GLU A 144 17.60 -1.40 0.14
C GLU A 144 18.07 -0.38 -0.91
N ARG A 145 18.84 -0.82 -1.91
CA ARG A 145 19.28 0.06 -3.02
C ARG A 145 18.11 0.52 -3.89
N LEU A 146 17.22 -0.39 -4.28
CA LEU A 146 16.01 -0.09 -5.05
C LEU A 146 15.17 0.97 -4.33
N ILE A 147 14.94 0.80 -3.02
CA ILE A 147 14.22 1.76 -2.19
C ILE A 147 14.96 3.09 -2.14
N LYS A 148 16.28 3.09 -1.90
CA LYS A 148 17.10 4.32 -1.83
C LYS A 148 16.90 5.20 -3.06
N PHE A 149 16.98 4.64 -4.27
CA PHE A 149 16.77 5.40 -5.50
C PHE A 149 15.30 5.74 -5.73
N SER A 150 14.38 4.85 -5.36
CA SER A 150 12.95 5.10 -5.51
C SER A 150 12.44 6.26 -4.66
N VAL A 151 13.06 6.56 -3.52
CA VAL A 151 12.74 7.75 -2.73
C VAL A 151 12.92 9.04 -3.54
N GLU A 152 13.95 9.11 -4.39
CA GLU A 152 14.14 10.25 -5.29
C GLU A 152 13.06 10.27 -6.38
N GLY A 153 12.72 9.12 -6.95
CA GLY A 153 11.62 8.98 -7.92
C GLY A 153 10.27 9.41 -7.35
N ILE A 154 9.98 9.02 -6.10
CA ILE A 154 8.78 9.40 -5.35
C ILE A 154 8.71 10.91 -5.17
N ARG A 155 9.80 11.55 -4.73
CA ARG A 155 9.85 13.00 -4.52
C ARG A 155 9.69 13.79 -5.81
N ARG A 156 10.32 13.34 -6.90
CA ARG A 156 10.23 13.99 -8.23
C ARG A 156 8.87 13.81 -8.89
N HIS A 157 8.12 12.77 -8.54
CA HIS A 157 6.79 12.55 -9.07
C HIS A 157 5.80 13.53 -8.44
N ASN A 158 5.52 14.65 -9.13
CA ASN A 158 4.53 15.63 -8.69
C ASN A 158 3.09 15.14 -8.97
N VAL A 159 2.31 14.94 -7.92
CA VAL A 159 0.94 14.40 -7.98
C VAL A 159 0.04 15.37 -7.23
N ARG A 160 -1.07 15.77 -7.85
CA ARG A 160 -2.07 16.65 -7.22
C ARG A 160 -3.00 15.84 -6.32
N GLU A 161 -3.54 16.47 -5.30
CA GLU A 161 -4.50 15.89 -4.34
C GLU A 161 -5.75 15.34 -5.05
N SER A 162 -6.13 15.95 -6.17
CA SER A 162 -7.24 15.50 -7.02
C SER A 162 -7.00 14.16 -7.70
N TYR A 163 -5.73 13.77 -7.92
CA TYR A 163 -5.37 12.46 -8.46
C TYR A 163 -5.29 11.44 -7.32
N THR A 164 -6.47 11.18 -6.72
CA THR A 164 -6.65 10.58 -5.39
C THR A 164 -5.87 9.28 -5.19
N ASN A 165 -6.05 8.26 -6.04
CA ASN A 165 -5.34 6.98 -5.96
C ASN A 165 -3.82 7.08 -5.88
N ILE A 166 -3.18 7.83 -6.78
CA ILE A 166 -1.73 7.96 -6.84
C ILE A 166 -1.25 8.88 -5.72
N PHE A 167 -2.04 9.89 -5.34
CA PHE A 167 -1.69 10.77 -4.22
C PHE A 167 -1.69 10.00 -2.90
N LEU A 168 -2.73 9.20 -2.63
CA LEU A 168 -2.83 8.35 -1.45
C LEU A 168 -1.77 7.24 -1.47
N MET A 169 -1.50 6.62 -2.61
CA MET A 169 -0.44 5.62 -2.74
C MET A 169 0.94 6.21 -2.48
N LYS A 170 1.21 7.41 -3.01
CA LYS A 170 2.43 8.17 -2.70
C LYS A 170 2.52 8.51 -1.22
N THR A 171 1.41 8.91 -0.61
CA THR A 171 1.32 9.19 0.83
C THR A 171 1.70 7.96 1.64
N TRP A 172 1.14 6.79 1.32
CA TRP A 172 1.52 5.51 1.91
C TRP A 172 3.01 5.23 1.76
N ASN A 173 3.56 5.35 0.54
CA ASN A 173 4.97 5.08 0.28
C ASN A 173 5.89 6.00 1.10
N CYS A 174 5.58 7.29 1.20
CA CYS A 174 6.33 8.25 2.02
C CYS A 174 6.28 7.86 3.50
N VAL A 175 5.10 7.56 4.05
CA VAL A 175 4.93 7.14 5.44
C VAL A 175 5.69 5.84 5.72
N ALA A 176 5.41 4.79 4.95
CA ALA A 176 5.93 3.45 5.18
C ALA A 176 7.44 3.37 5.02
N LEU A 177 7.99 3.90 3.92
CA LEU A 177 9.43 3.90 3.70
C LEU A 177 10.13 4.85 4.68
N GLY A 178 9.54 6.01 4.97
CA GLY A 178 10.11 6.97 5.91
C GLY A 178 10.30 6.38 7.30
N GLU A 179 9.24 5.76 7.84
CA GLU A 179 9.24 5.13 9.17
C GLU A 179 10.15 3.89 9.22
N SER A 180 10.17 3.08 8.18
CA SER A 180 10.83 1.76 8.22
C SER A 180 12.28 1.74 7.74
N THR A 181 12.75 2.81 7.09
CA THR A 181 14.12 2.87 6.53
C THR A 181 14.99 3.95 7.18
N GLY A 182 14.55 4.55 8.29
CA GLY A 182 15.31 5.59 9.00
C GLY A 182 15.33 6.94 8.25
N ARG A 183 14.25 7.28 7.54
CA ARG A 183 14.09 8.54 6.79
C ARG A 183 12.94 9.36 7.36
N PRO A 184 13.11 9.96 8.56
CA PRO A 184 12.03 10.67 9.23
C PRO A 184 11.55 11.92 8.49
N ASP A 185 12.38 12.48 7.60
CA ASP A 185 12.01 13.54 6.66
C ASP A 185 10.95 13.08 5.65
N LEU A 186 11.15 11.91 5.03
CA LEU A 186 10.18 11.31 4.11
C LEU A 186 8.87 10.94 4.83
N ALA A 187 8.95 10.45 6.07
CA ALA A 187 7.75 10.17 6.86
C ALA A 187 6.93 11.45 7.12
N ARG A 188 7.60 12.55 7.50
CA ARG A 188 6.94 13.85 7.71
C ARG A 188 6.31 14.40 6.43
N GLU A 189 6.94 14.22 5.27
CA GLU A 189 6.33 14.53 3.97
C GLU A 189 5.03 13.75 3.79
N GLY A 190 5.03 12.44 4.07
CA GLY A 190 3.82 11.62 4.03
C GLY A 190 2.72 12.10 4.99
N TYR A 191 3.05 12.49 6.21
CA TYR A 191 2.06 13.03 7.16
C TYR A 191 1.46 14.35 6.66
N ALA A 192 2.28 15.24 6.12
CA ALA A 192 1.82 16.50 5.54
C ALA A 192 0.95 16.28 4.30
N MET A 193 1.25 15.26 3.49
CA MET A 193 0.40 14.86 2.37
C MET A 193 -0.97 14.38 2.85
N MET A 194 -1.03 13.60 3.94
CA MET A 194 -2.31 13.17 4.52
C MET A 194 -3.16 14.36 4.99
N ASP A 195 -2.52 15.36 5.63
CA ASP A 195 -3.19 16.61 6.00
C ASP A 195 -3.74 17.36 4.78
N ALA A 196 -2.91 17.52 3.75
CA ALA A 196 -3.27 18.24 2.52
C ALA A 196 -4.43 17.57 1.78
N TRP A 197 -4.39 16.24 1.64
CA TRP A 197 -5.46 15.50 0.98
C TRP A 197 -6.77 15.57 1.77
N LEU A 198 -6.74 15.44 3.10
CA LEU A 198 -7.95 15.58 3.92
C LEU A 198 -8.57 16.98 3.80
N LEU A 199 -7.76 18.03 3.80
CA LEU A 199 -8.25 19.40 3.58
C LEU A 199 -8.86 19.55 2.18
N TYR A 200 -8.17 19.05 1.16
CA TYR A 200 -8.67 19.06 -0.21
C TYR A 200 -10.01 18.31 -0.34
N THR A 201 -10.11 17.11 0.23
CA THR A 201 -11.33 16.28 0.21
C THR A 201 -12.46 16.92 1.02
N TRP A 202 -12.16 17.63 2.10
CA TRP A 202 -13.16 18.40 2.84
C TRP A 202 -13.79 19.52 1.99
N GLU A 203 -12.98 20.20 1.19
CA GLU A 203 -13.45 21.30 0.33
C GLU A 203 -14.10 20.83 -0.97
N ASN A 204 -13.62 19.73 -1.55
CA ASN A 204 -13.94 19.33 -2.93
C ASN A 204 -14.66 17.98 -3.04
N GLY A 205 -14.79 17.22 -1.94
CA GLY A 205 -15.21 15.83 -1.97
C GLY A 205 -14.12 14.89 -2.51
N ILE A 206 -14.48 13.62 -2.72
CA ILE A 206 -13.58 12.62 -3.32
C ILE A 206 -13.58 12.82 -4.83
N HIS A 207 -12.43 13.14 -5.43
CA HIS A 207 -12.38 13.46 -6.87
C HIS A 207 -12.56 12.21 -7.76
N GLU A 208 -12.18 11.04 -7.25
CA GLU A 208 -12.48 9.74 -7.87
C GLU A 208 -13.85 9.20 -7.45
N TYR A 209 -14.80 10.12 -7.20
CA TYR A 209 -16.16 9.85 -6.73
C TYR A 209 -16.79 8.61 -7.37
N ILE A 210 -17.21 7.68 -6.52
CA ILE A 210 -17.85 6.40 -6.81
C ILE A 210 -17.17 5.60 -7.95
N SER A 211 -15.86 5.74 -8.11
CA SER A 211 -15.10 5.01 -9.13
C SER A 211 -15.00 3.53 -8.74
N PRO A 212 -15.67 2.60 -9.45
CA PRO A 212 -15.48 1.17 -9.18
C PRO A 212 -14.04 0.73 -9.48
N THR A 213 -13.37 1.44 -10.41
CA THR A 213 -11.97 1.19 -10.75
C THR A 213 -11.03 1.62 -9.63
N TYR A 214 -11.15 2.85 -9.12
CA TYR A 214 -10.10 3.44 -8.28
C TYR A 214 -10.39 3.51 -6.78
N TYR A 215 -11.65 3.39 -6.34
CA TYR A 215 -11.93 3.29 -4.91
C TYR A 215 -11.20 2.10 -4.26
N GLY A 216 -10.99 1.00 -4.98
CA GLY A 216 -10.16 -0.10 -4.48
C GLY A 216 -8.71 0.35 -4.19
N THR A 217 -8.09 1.09 -5.10
CA THR A 217 -6.73 1.61 -4.93
C THR A 217 -6.62 2.65 -3.81
N ASP A 218 -7.64 3.51 -3.67
CA ASP A 218 -7.74 4.48 -2.58
C ASP A 218 -7.82 3.77 -1.23
N VAL A 219 -8.76 2.82 -1.13
CA VAL A 219 -9.00 2.04 0.08
C VAL A 219 -7.76 1.22 0.45
N ASP A 220 -7.07 0.59 -0.50
CA ASP A 220 -5.80 -0.09 -0.25
C ASP A 220 -4.81 0.82 0.48
N SER A 221 -4.53 1.99 -0.10
CA SER A 221 -3.53 2.92 0.45
C SER A 221 -3.92 3.41 1.85
N LEU A 222 -5.20 3.71 2.07
CA LEU A 222 -5.70 4.10 3.39
C LEU A 222 -5.65 2.96 4.40
N VAL A 223 -5.99 1.73 4.02
CA VAL A 223 -5.89 0.56 4.90
C VAL A 223 -4.44 0.31 5.27
N LEU A 224 -3.51 0.45 4.34
CA LEU A 224 -2.08 0.30 4.62
C LEU A 224 -1.61 1.33 5.65
N ILE A 225 -1.95 2.61 5.49
CA ILE A 225 -1.62 3.65 6.47
C ILE A 225 -2.26 3.35 7.84
N ALA A 226 -3.55 2.98 7.86
CA ALA A 226 -4.29 2.68 9.09
C ALA A 226 -3.74 1.44 9.83
N LYS A 227 -3.22 0.45 9.12
CA LYS A 227 -2.69 -0.78 9.73
C LYS A 227 -1.23 -0.66 10.14
N PHE A 228 -0.41 0.01 9.33
CA PHE A 228 1.05 -0.13 9.40
C PHE A 228 1.80 1.14 9.80
N SER A 229 1.16 2.31 9.83
CA SER A 229 1.85 3.51 10.31
C SER A 229 2.12 3.46 11.81
N GLN A 230 3.39 3.66 12.17
CA GLN A 230 3.85 3.75 13.55
C GLN A 230 3.37 5.05 14.22
N ASN A 231 3.12 6.10 13.44
CA ASN A 231 2.56 7.36 13.94
C ASN A 231 1.04 7.28 14.09
N GLU A 232 0.54 7.67 15.25
CA GLU A 232 -0.90 7.62 15.54
C GLU A 232 -1.73 8.58 14.68
N ARG A 233 -1.20 9.76 14.36
CA ARG A 233 -1.95 10.79 13.62
C ARG A 233 -2.39 10.35 12.22
N PRO A 234 -1.48 9.97 11.29
CA PRO A 234 -1.88 9.49 9.96
C PRO A 234 -2.74 8.23 10.04
N ARG A 235 -2.54 7.39 11.07
CA ARG A 235 -3.39 6.21 11.31
C ARG A 235 -4.85 6.60 11.55
N LYS A 236 -5.10 7.54 12.47
CA LYS A 236 -6.44 8.05 12.77
C LYS A 236 -7.05 8.80 11.61
N GLN A 237 -6.24 9.53 10.85
CA GLN A 237 -6.67 10.17 9.61
C GLN A 237 -7.13 9.16 8.58
N ALA A 238 -6.37 8.07 8.39
CA ALA A 238 -6.73 7.01 7.45
C ALA A 238 -7.98 6.24 7.90
N GLU A 239 -8.13 5.95 9.19
CA GLU A 239 -9.37 5.37 9.75
C GLU A 239 -10.59 6.26 9.48
N ALA A 240 -10.47 7.58 9.66
CA ALA A 240 -11.53 8.53 9.36
C ALA A 240 -11.84 8.61 7.86
N ALA A 241 -10.81 8.61 7.01
CA ALA A 241 -10.97 8.58 5.55
C ALA A 241 -11.64 7.29 5.08
N LEU A 242 -11.27 6.13 5.65
CA LEU A 242 -11.97 4.86 5.38
C LEU A 242 -13.44 4.95 5.76
N LYS A 243 -13.76 5.61 6.89
CA LYS A 243 -15.16 5.87 7.27
C LYS A 243 -15.88 6.71 6.21
N LEU A 244 -15.23 7.73 5.65
CA LEU A 244 -15.79 8.56 4.57
C LEU A 244 -16.07 7.72 3.31
N PHE A 245 -15.08 6.95 2.83
CA PHE A 245 -15.25 6.09 1.65
C PHE A 245 -16.38 5.06 1.85
N TRP A 246 -16.45 4.40 3.02
CA TRP A 246 -17.51 3.43 3.28
C TRP A 246 -18.88 4.07 3.50
N THR A 247 -18.93 5.32 3.97
CA THR A 247 -20.18 6.10 3.98
C THR A 247 -20.66 6.35 2.56
N ASP A 248 -19.76 6.76 1.67
CA ASP A 248 -20.07 7.05 0.27
C ASP A 248 -20.49 5.80 -0.51
N ILE A 249 -19.75 4.68 -0.33
CA ILE A 249 -20.11 3.35 -0.86
C ILE A 249 -21.51 2.97 -0.40
N ALA A 250 -21.80 3.05 0.91
CA ALA A 250 -23.11 2.70 1.44
C ALA A 250 -24.23 3.60 0.92
N ALA A 251 -23.98 4.91 0.83
CA ALA A 251 -24.94 5.90 0.33
C ALA A 251 -25.28 5.70 -1.14
N ASN A 252 -24.35 5.17 -1.94
CA ASN A 252 -24.52 4.94 -3.38
C ASN A 252 -24.75 3.47 -3.76
N TRP A 253 -24.81 2.56 -2.78
CA TRP A 253 -25.03 1.13 -3.04
C TRP A 253 -26.41 0.83 -3.63
N PHE A 254 -26.47 0.07 -4.72
CA PHE A 254 -27.69 -0.40 -5.36
C PHE A 254 -27.84 -1.92 -5.20
N GLU A 255 -28.52 -2.33 -4.13
CA GLU A 255 -28.70 -3.74 -3.75
C GLU A 255 -29.24 -4.64 -4.89
N PRO A 256 -30.23 -4.24 -5.71
CA PRO A 256 -30.79 -5.13 -6.74
C PRO A 256 -29.79 -5.60 -7.81
N CYS A 257 -28.68 -4.87 -8.01
CA CYS A 257 -27.62 -5.27 -8.94
C CYS A 257 -26.24 -5.41 -8.27
N LEU A 258 -26.18 -5.31 -6.94
CA LEU A 258 -24.94 -5.46 -6.16
C LEU A 258 -23.78 -4.59 -6.67
N ARG A 259 -24.04 -3.30 -6.88
CA ARG A 259 -23.03 -2.34 -7.39
C ARG A 259 -23.27 -0.93 -6.89
N LEU A 260 -22.31 -0.03 -7.11
CA LEU A 260 -22.55 1.39 -6.94
C LEU A 260 -23.50 1.90 -8.04
N GLY A 261 -24.41 2.81 -7.65
CA GLY A 261 -25.26 3.56 -8.55
C GLY A 261 -24.80 5.02 -8.68
N GLY A 262 -25.24 5.70 -9.73
CA GLY A 262 -24.89 7.10 -10.00
C GLY A 262 -23.84 7.27 -11.08
N ALA A 263 -23.29 8.48 -11.19
CA ALA A 263 -22.28 8.82 -12.20
C ALA A 263 -20.86 8.51 -11.70
N HIS A 264 -20.22 7.51 -12.29
CA HIS A 264 -18.88 7.08 -11.90
C HIS A 264 -17.77 7.97 -12.46
N SER A 265 -16.87 8.43 -11.60
CA SER A 265 -15.61 9.03 -12.03
C SER A 265 -14.65 7.95 -12.51
N ARG A 266 -14.02 8.16 -13.67
CA ARG A 266 -12.95 7.29 -14.21
C ARG A 266 -13.30 5.79 -14.21
N ASP A 267 -14.52 5.47 -14.62
CA ASP A 267 -14.94 4.10 -14.86
C ASP A 267 -14.44 3.63 -16.23
N TYR A 268 -13.94 2.40 -16.30
CA TYR A 268 -13.52 1.78 -17.56
C TYR A 268 -14.41 0.58 -17.93
N ASP A 269 -15.33 0.19 -17.07
CA ASP A 269 -16.37 -0.81 -17.32
C ASP A 269 -17.75 -0.13 -17.31
N TYR A 270 -17.97 0.71 -18.33
CA TYR A 270 -19.20 1.52 -18.44
C TYR A 270 -20.50 0.70 -18.49
N LEU A 271 -20.42 -0.58 -18.86
CA LEU A 271 -21.60 -1.43 -19.04
C LEU A 271 -22.06 -2.03 -17.72
N THR A 272 -21.12 -2.51 -16.91
CA THR A 272 -21.45 -3.27 -15.70
C THR A 272 -21.10 -2.54 -14.42
N GLY A 273 -20.14 -1.61 -14.47
CA GLY A 273 -19.67 -0.83 -13.32
C GLY A 273 -18.80 -1.64 -12.37
N HIS A 274 -18.16 -2.70 -12.86
CA HIS A 274 -17.23 -3.52 -12.09
C HIS A 274 -15.82 -2.93 -12.10
N GLY A 275 -15.08 -3.19 -11.03
CA GLY A 275 -13.71 -2.71 -10.92
C GLY A 275 -13.00 -3.22 -9.68
N TYR A 276 -11.87 -2.62 -9.36
CA TYR A 276 -11.03 -3.12 -8.29
C TYR A 276 -11.68 -2.98 -6.90
N LEU A 277 -12.63 -2.06 -6.74
CA LEU A 277 -13.46 -1.94 -5.53
C LEU A 277 -14.17 -3.25 -5.16
N ASP A 278 -14.55 -4.06 -6.15
CA ASP A 278 -15.26 -5.33 -5.92
C ASP A 278 -14.49 -6.27 -5.01
N THR A 279 -13.15 -6.21 -5.04
CA THR A 279 -12.30 -6.99 -4.13
C THR A 279 -12.56 -6.60 -2.67
N HIS A 280 -12.68 -5.31 -2.37
CA HIS A 280 -12.98 -4.83 -1.01
C HIS A 280 -14.43 -5.10 -0.61
N LEU A 281 -15.37 -5.00 -1.55
CA LEU A 281 -16.78 -5.35 -1.31
C LEU A 281 -16.93 -6.85 -0.99
N GLN A 282 -16.19 -7.72 -1.67
CA GLN A 282 -16.09 -9.15 -1.36
C GLN A 282 -15.52 -9.38 0.04
N PHE A 283 -14.41 -8.71 0.40
CA PHE A 283 -13.85 -8.77 1.76
C PHE A 283 -14.82 -8.30 2.84
N ALA A 284 -15.58 -7.24 2.57
CA ALA A 284 -16.56 -6.70 3.49
C ALA A 284 -17.82 -7.57 3.59
N GLY A 285 -17.99 -8.58 2.72
CA GLY A 285 -19.17 -9.44 2.65
C GLY A 285 -20.37 -8.77 1.98
N TRP A 286 -20.14 -7.76 1.14
CA TRP A 286 -21.19 -7.06 0.39
C TRP A 286 -21.47 -7.69 -0.97
N LEU A 287 -20.46 -8.35 -1.53
CA LEU A 287 -20.57 -9.19 -2.71
C LEU A 287 -20.39 -10.66 -2.33
N GLU A 288 -21.15 -11.52 -2.98
CA GLU A 288 -20.97 -12.96 -2.84
C GLU A 288 -19.58 -13.37 -3.35
N THR A 289 -18.87 -14.09 -2.49
CA THR A 289 -17.62 -14.75 -2.86
C THR A 289 -17.91 -16.22 -3.09
N LYS A 290 -17.45 -16.76 -4.22
CA LYS A 290 -17.48 -18.21 -4.43
C LYS A 290 -16.71 -18.92 -3.29
N PRO A 291 -17.08 -20.14 -2.89
CA PRO A 291 -16.36 -20.88 -1.84
C PRO A 291 -14.86 -21.02 -2.14
N GLU A 292 -14.50 -21.09 -3.42
CA GLU A 292 -13.14 -21.13 -3.91
C GLU A 292 -12.52 -19.75 -4.17
N TRP A 293 -13.14 -18.64 -3.78
CA TRP A 293 -12.51 -17.33 -3.92
C TRP A 293 -11.39 -17.19 -2.90
N THR A 294 -10.22 -16.82 -3.38
CA THR A 294 -9.11 -16.41 -2.54
C THR A 294 -8.65 -15.06 -3.05
N PRO A 295 -8.66 -14.02 -2.20
CA PRO A 295 -8.19 -12.72 -2.61
C PRO A 295 -6.74 -12.83 -3.09
N GLN A 296 -6.36 -11.99 -4.06
CA GLN A 296 -4.95 -11.78 -4.35
C GLN A 296 -4.26 -11.39 -3.03
N HIS A 297 -3.03 -11.87 -2.82
CA HIS A 297 -2.38 -11.75 -1.50
C HIS A 297 -2.31 -10.30 -1.01
N PHE A 298 -1.97 -9.37 -1.91
CA PHE A 298 -2.00 -7.94 -1.60
C PHE A 298 -3.33 -7.49 -1.00
N ALA A 299 -4.45 -7.93 -1.59
CA ALA A 299 -5.77 -7.62 -1.09
C ALA A 299 -6.07 -8.25 0.29
N ALA A 300 -5.43 -9.37 0.65
CA ALA A 300 -5.50 -9.93 2.00
C ALA A 300 -4.80 -9.05 3.04
N LEU A 301 -3.71 -8.37 2.66
CA LEU A 301 -3.04 -7.38 3.52
C LEU A 301 -3.91 -6.13 3.70
N THR A 302 -4.65 -5.72 2.67
CA THR A 302 -5.51 -4.54 2.66
C THR A 302 -6.99 -4.81 2.91
N GLY A 303 -7.35 -6.04 3.29
CA GLY A 303 -8.72 -6.39 3.65
C GLY A 303 -9.22 -5.53 4.82
N TRP A 304 -10.38 -4.91 4.65
CA TRP A 304 -11.02 -4.06 5.64
C TRP A 304 -12.50 -4.41 5.77
N LYS A 305 -12.94 -4.64 7.01
CA LYS A 305 -14.36 -4.89 7.29
C LYS A 305 -14.96 -3.63 7.91
N PRO A 306 -15.79 -2.87 7.17
CA PRO A 306 -16.47 -1.70 7.72
C PRO A 306 -17.49 -2.11 8.78
N SER A 307 -17.90 -1.16 9.62
CA SER A 307 -18.97 -1.37 10.60
C SER A 307 -20.27 -1.83 9.91
N ALA A 308 -21.01 -2.73 10.57
CA ALA A 308 -22.30 -3.21 10.08
C ALA A 308 -23.32 -2.07 9.87
N GLU A 309 -23.15 -0.93 10.56
CA GLU A 309 -23.98 0.26 10.41
C GLU A 309 -24.03 0.77 8.95
N PHE A 310 -22.97 0.55 8.17
CA PHE A 310 -22.94 0.95 6.76
C PHE A 310 -23.85 0.08 5.90
N ARG A 311 -23.98 -1.22 6.21
CA ARG A 311 -24.93 -2.09 5.52
C ARG A 311 -26.36 -1.70 5.89
N THR A 312 -26.61 -1.39 7.15
CA THR A 312 -27.90 -0.84 7.60
C THR A 312 -28.21 0.50 6.91
N LEU A 313 -27.24 1.40 6.79
CA LEU A 313 -27.37 2.66 6.04
C LEU A 313 -27.73 2.39 4.56
N ALA A 314 -27.09 1.39 3.95
CA ALA A 314 -27.34 1.02 2.56
C ALA A 314 -28.75 0.47 2.33
N LEU A 315 -29.25 -0.37 3.23
CA LEU A 315 -30.48 -1.15 3.02
C LEU A 315 -31.74 -0.53 3.66
N GLU A 316 -31.61 0.19 4.77
CA GLU A 316 -32.75 0.56 5.62
C GLU A 316 -33.02 2.06 5.67
N ARG A 317 -32.03 2.92 5.36
CA ARG A 317 -32.22 4.38 5.40
C ARG A 317 -32.65 4.95 4.05
N LEU A 318 -33.90 5.41 4.02
CA LEU A 318 -34.58 6.09 2.91
C LEU A 318 -34.25 7.61 2.84
N PRO A 319 -34.45 8.27 1.68
CA PRO A 319 -35.13 7.77 0.49
C PRO A 319 -34.17 7.35 -0.63
N ARG A 320 -34.53 6.31 -1.39
CA ARG A 320 -33.97 6.07 -2.73
C ARG A 320 -35.09 5.72 -3.70
N MET A 321 -36.01 6.65 -3.87
CA MET A 321 -37.04 6.61 -4.91
C MET A 321 -36.59 7.52 -6.04
N VAL A 322 -36.39 6.98 -7.24
CA VAL A 322 -37.04 7.59 -8.39
C VAL A 322 -38.28 6.73 -8.58
N ARG A 323 -39.45 7.29 -8.26
CA ARG A 323 -40.73 6.66 -8.59
C ARG A 323 -40.96 6.74 -10.09
#